data_AF-A0A0R1N8Z8-F1
#
_entry.id   AF-A0A0R1N8Z8-F1
#
_cell.length_a   1.000
_cell.length_b   1.000
_cell.length_c   1.000
_cell.angle_alpha   90.00
_cell.angle_beta   90.00
_cell.angle_gamma   90.00
#
_symmetry.space_group_name_H-M   'P 1'
#
loop_
_entity.id
_entity.type
_entity.pdbx_description
1 polymer ?
#
loop_
_entity_poly.entity_id
_entity_poly.type
_entity_poly.pdbx_seq_one_letter_code
_entity_poly.pdbx_strand_id
1 'polypeptide(L)'
;MFKRFFSNIGGLILINLVVLILITIWAAYYSFGPMLLMGRSKASSWDDFIWTEIIIGGGFLVLFNGYVLYRTVTGKNREYNRKLTEEKNKRNKRK
;
A
#
# COMPACT_ATOMS: atom_id res chain seq x y z
N MET A 1 22.07 6.83 9.84
CA MET A 1 20.66 6.75 10.27
C MET A 1 19.70 7.17 9.16
N PHE A 2 19.90 8.35 8.54
CA PHE A 2 19.10 8.87 7.42
C PHE A 2 18.93 7.91 6.22
N LYS A 3 19.99 7.26 5.72
CA LYS A 3 19.89 6.31 4.58
C LYS A 3 18.92 5.14 4.82
N ARG A 4 18.84 4.60 6.04
CA ARG A 4 17.89 3.51 6.38
C ARG A 4 16.45 4.03 6.49
N PHE A 5 16.27 5.26 6.96
CA PHE A 5 14.96 5.89 7.06
C PHE A 5 14.39 6.21 5.67
N PHE A 6 15.21 6.78 4.78
CA PHE A 6 14.86 7.02 3.38
C PHE A 6 14.62 5.72 2.59
N SER A 7 15.40 4.67 2.83
CA SER A 7 15.17 3.35 2.24
C SER A 7 13.81 2.75 2.65
N ASN A 8 13.41 2.91 3.92
CA ASN A 8 12.13 2.42 4.41
C ASN A 8 10.94 3.25 3.89
N ILE A 9 11.08 4.58 3.86
CA ILE A 9 10.07 5.48 3.28
C ILE A 9 9.91 5.22 1.78
N GLY A 10 11.02 5.06 1.05
CA GLY A 10 10.99 4.73 -0.37
C GLY A 10 10.27 3.41 -0.65
N GLY A 11 10.49 2.39 0.19
CA GLY A 11 9.75 1.12 0.09
C GLY A 11 8.25 1.28 0.31
N LEU A 12 7.83 2.12 1.27
CA LEU A 12 6.42 2.41 1.51
C LEU A 12 5.77 3.17 0.35
N ILE A 13 6.47 4.14 -0.23
CA ILE A 13 6.01 4.88 -1.41
C ILE A 13 5.86 3.93 -2.60
N LEU A 14 6.83 3.04 -2.81
CA LEU A 14 6.80 2.06 -3.90
C LEU A 14 5.62 1.08 -3.75
N ILE A 15 5.35 0.59 -2.54
CA ILE A 15 4.20 -0.28 -2.27
C ILE A 15 2.89 0.46 -2.58
N ASN A 16 2.75 1.71 -2.12
CA ASN A 16 1.57 2.51 -2.42
C ASN A 16 1.39 2.68 -3.94
N LEU A 17 2.46 3.04 -4.67
CA LEU A 17 2.42 3.19 -6.13
C LEU A 17 1.98 1.91 -6.85
N VAL A 18 2.58 0.76 -6.51
CA VAL A 18 2.26 -0.51 -7.15
C VAL A 18 0.79 -0.88 -6.90
N VAL A 19 0.32 -0.76 -5.66
CA VAL A 19 -1.07 -1.11 -5.33
C VAL A 19 -2.05 -0.14 -5.99
N LEU A 20 -1.75 1.17 -6.02
CA LEU A 20 -2.59 2.14 -6.72
C LEU A 20 -2.69 1.81 -8.21
N ILE A 21 -1.57 1.49 -8.88
CA ILE A 21 -1.60 1.06 -10.30
C ILE A 21 -2.52 -0.15 -10.50
N LEU A 22 -2.47 -1.14 -9.60
CA LEU A 22 -3.36 -2.30 -9.67
C LEU A 22 -4.83 -1.91 -9.48
N ILE A 23 -5.13 -1.02 -8.53
CA ILE A 23 -6.47 -0.48 -8.30
C ILE A 23 -6.95 0.27 -9.54
N THR A 24 -6.12 1.13 -10.12
CA THR A 24 -6.45 1.91 -11.32
C THR A 24 -6.76 0.99 -12.50
N ILE A 25 -5.96 -0.05 -12.74
CA ILE A 25 -6.21 -1.02 -13.82
C ILE A 25 -7.53 -1.77 -13.57
N TRP A 26 -7.77 -2.20 -12.33
CA TRP A 26 -8.99 -2.89 -11.95
C TRP A 26 -10.23 -1.99 -12.11
N ALA A 27 -10.16 -0.75 -11.62
CA ALA A 27 -11.23 0.24 -11.72
C ALA A 27 -11.52 0.58 -13.18
N ALA A 28 -10.49 0.72 -14.01
CA ALA A 28 -10.64 0.97 -15.44
C ALA A 28 -11.36 -0.20 -16.14
N TYR A 29 -11.01 -1.45 -15.81
CA TYR A 29 -11.68 -2.62 -16.38
C TYR A 29 -13.18 -2.63 -16.10
N TYR A 30 -13.59 -2.38 -14.85
CA TYR A 30 -15.01 -2.39 -14.48
C TYR A 30 -15.78 -1.13 -14.91
N SER A 31 -15.11 0.02 -15.03
CA SER A 31 -15.78 1.28 -15.38
C SER A 31 -15.92 1.46 -16.90
N PHE A 32 -14.88 1.07 -17.67
CA PHE A 32 -14.87 1.19 -19.13
C PHE A 32 -15.28 -0.09 -19.86
N GLY A 33 -15.25 -1.27 -19.21
CA GLY A 33 -15.76 -2.52 -19.79
C GLY A 33 -17.23 -2.40 -20.25
N PRO A 34 -18.16 -1.92 -19.41
CA PRO A 34 -19.54 -1.68 -19.79
C PRO A 34 -19.70 -0.58 -20.86
N MET A 35 -18.78 0.39 -20.93
CA MET A 35 -18.77 1.39 -22.01
C MET A 35 -18.54 0.73 -23.37
N LEU A 36 -17.58 -0.20 -23.44
CA LEU A 36 -17.21 -0.90 -24.67
C LEU A 36 -18.22 -1.99 -25.07
N LEU A 37 -18.82 -2.67 -24.09
CA LEU A 37 -19.67 -3.84 -24.32
C LEU A 37 -21.18 -3.53 -24.32
N MET A 38 -21.62 -2.50 -23.58
CA MET A 38 -23.04 -2.18 -23.38
C MET A 38 -23.43 -0.79 -23.91
N GLY A 39 -22.53 -0.09 -24.59
CA GLY A 39 -22.81 1.21 -25.21
C GLY A 39 -23.09 2.33 -24.21
N ARG A 40 -22.61 2.20 -22.97
CA ARG A 40 -22.81 3.20 -21.91
C ARG A 40 -22.14 4.53 -22.26
N SER A 41 -22.69 5.65 -21.76
CA SER A 41 -22.14 6.97 -22.07
C SER A 41 -20.73 7.14 -21.50
N LYS A 42 -19.84 7.78 -22.26
CA LYS A 42 -18.45 8.01 -21.84
C LYS A 42 -18.38 8.79 -20.52
N ALA A 43 -19.26 9.76 -20.34
CA ALA A 43 -19.32 10.59 -19.14
C ALA A 43 -19.63 9.75 -17.88
N SER A 44 -20.62 8.87 -17.95
CA SER A 44 -20.99 8.00 -16.81
C SER A 44 -19.86 7.03 -16.43
N SER A 45 -19.12 6.51 -17.41
CA SER A 45 -17.99 5.62 -17.15
C SER A 45 -16.78 6.34 -16.54
N TRP A 46 -16.56 7.60 -16.89
CA TRP A 46 -15.53 8.42 -16.23
C TRP A 46 -15.90 8.75 -14.79
N ASP A 47 -17.15 9.12 -14.52
CA ASP A 47 -17.60 9.39 -13.15
C ASP A 47 -17.46 8.15 -12.26
N ASP A 48 -17.92 6.98 -12.74
CA ASP A 48 -17.79 5.72 -12.00
C ASP A 48 -16.32 5.37 -11.73
N PHE A 49 -15.43 5.60 -12.71
CA PHE A 49 -13.99 5.39 -12.56
C PHE A 49 -13.38 6.30 -11.49
N ILE A 50 -13.65 7.61 -11.55
CA ILE A 50 -13.11 8.58 -10.61
C ILE A 50 -13.62 8.31 -9.19
N TRP A 51 -14.91 8.05 -9.03
CA TRP A 51 -15.47 7.70 -7.72
C TRP A 51 -14.85 6.41 -7.15
N THR A 52 -14.68 5.40 -7.99
CA THR A 52 -14.03 4.15 -7.58
C THR A 52 -12.59 4.37 -7.16
N GLU A 53 -11.82 5.16 -7.92
CA GLU A 53 -10.43 5.47 -7.60
C GLU A 53 -10.31 6.27 -6.29
N ILE A 54 -11.20 7.24 -6.06
CA ILE A 54 -11.23 8.03 -4.83
C ILE A 54 -11.58 7.14 -3.63
N ILE A 55 -12.61 6.32 -3.74
CA ILE A 55 -13.10 5.50 -2.62
C ILE A 55 -12.10 4.38 -2.31
N ILE A 56 -11.71 3.59 -3.32
CA ILE A 56 -10.87 2.41 -3.13
C ILE A 56 -9.39 2.82 -3.06
N GLY A 57 -8.89 3.60 -4.01
CA GLY A 57 -7.50 4.06 -4.02
C GLY A 57 -7.20 5.01 -2.87
N GLY A 58 -8.06 6.02 -2.66
CA GLY A 58 -7.95 6.93 -1.52
C GLY A 58 -8.14 6.21 -0.18
N GLY A 59 -9.13 5.31 -0.08
CA GLY A 59 -9.35 4.49 1.11
C GLY A 59 -8.14 3.60 1.44
N PHE A 60 -7.55 2.95 0.43
CA PHE A 60 -6.32 2.17 0.60
C PHE A 60 -5.17 3.03 1.13
N LEU A 61 -4.93 4.20 0.54
CA LEU A 61 -3.90 5.13 0.98
C LEU A 61 -4.06 5.49 2.46
N VAL A 62 -5.27 5.87 2.89
CA VAL A 62 -5.54 6.25 4.28
C VAL A 62 -5.36 5.06 5.23
N LEU A 63 -5.95 3.90 4.91
CA LEU A 63 -5.89 2.72 5.77
C LEU A 63 -4.48 2.14 5.87
N PHE A 64 -3.77 2.02 4.75
CA PHE A 64 -2.43 1.46 4.70
C PHE A 64 -1.42 2.38 5.42
N ASN A 65 -1.44 3.69 5.12
CA ASN A 65 -0.54 4.63 5.80
C ASN A 65 -0.90 4.77 7.29
N GLY A 66 -2.19 4.77 7.63
CA GLY A 66 -2.65 4.74 9.02
C GLY A 66 -2.19 3.50 9.77
N TYR A 67 -2.25 2.32 9.15
CA TYR A 67 -1.74 1.07 9.71
C TYR A 67 -0.23 1.11 9.95
N VAL A 68 0.53 1.59 8.97
CA VAL A 68 1.99 1.72 9.07
C VAL A 68 2.37 2.72 10.16
N LEU A 69 1.67 3.85 10.25
CA LEU A 69 1.85 4.84 11.30
C LEU A 69 1.53 4.24 12.68
N TYR A 70 0.38 3.59 12.83
CA TYR A 70 -0.02 2.89 14.06
C TYR A 70 1.07 1.93 14.49
N ARG A 71 1.49 0.99 13.63
CA ARG A 71 2.54 0.00 13.92
C ARG A 71 3.87 0.66 14.32
N THR A 72 4.20 1.81 13.72
CA THR A 72 5.41 2.57 14.04
C THR A 72 5.31 3.21 15.42
N VAL A 73 4.17 3.82 15.75
CA VAL A 73 3.90 4.48 17.04
C VAL A 73 3.79 3.47 18.19
N THR A 74 3.10 2.34 18.01
CA THR A 74 2.96 1.31 19.07
C THR A 74 4.27 0.57 19.37
N GLY A 75 5.36 0.88 18.67
CA GLY A 75 6.69 0.33 18.99
C GLY A 75 6.85 -1.18 18.76
N LYS A 76 5.87 -1.86 18.18
CA LYS A 76 5.92 -3.31 17.87
C LYS A 76 7.15 -3.66 17.00
N ASN A 77 7.63 -2.71 16.19
CA ASN A 77 8.88 -2.82 15.43
C ASN A 77 10.14 -2.84 16.30
N ARG A 78 10.18 -2.17 17.46
CA ARG A 78 11.33 -2.23 18.39
C ARG A 78 11.40 -3.59 19.07
N GLU A 79 10.26 -4.14 19.47
CA GLU A 79 10.21 -5.44 20.14
C GLU A 79 10.57 -6.59 19.18
N TYR A 80 10.06 -6.57 17.95
CA TYR A 80 10.39 -7.55 16.92
C TYR A 80 11.88 -7.51 16.54
N ASN A 81 12.44 -6.32 16.31
CA ASN A 81 13.87 -6.18 16.01
C ASN A 81 14.76 -6.59 17.21
N ARG A 82 14.31 -6.34 18.45
CA ARG A 82 15.05 -6.78 19.64
C ARG A 82 15.11 -8.30 19.73
N LYS A 83 13.98 -9.00 19.54
CA LYS A 83 13.91 -10.47 19.51
C LYS A 83 14.80 -11.08 18.41
N LEU A 84 14.76 -10.52 17.20
CA LEU A 84 15.64 -10.93 16.09
C LEU A 84 17.13 -10.76 16.39
N THR A 85 17.49 -9.69 17.10
CA THR A 85 18.88 -9.41 17.48
C THR A 85 19.35 -10.37 18.58
N GLU A 86 18.49 -10.66 19.56
CA GLU A 86 18.73 -11.65 20.62
C GLU A 86 18.89 -13.08 20.07
N GLU A 87 18.05 -13.46 19.10
CA GLU A 87 18.14 -14.73 18.35
C GLU A 87 19.48 -14.90 17.61
N LYS A 88 19.92 -13.86 16.88
CA LYS A 88 21.21 -13.88 16.18
C LYS A 88 22.39 -14.02 17.13
N ASN A 89 22.39 -13.26 18.24
CA ASN A 89 23.45 -13.36 19.24
C ASN A 89 23.50 -14.73 19.92
N LYS A 90 22.35 -15.37 20.17
CA LYS A 90 22.30 -16.74 20.70
C LYS A 90 22.87 -17.77 19.72
N ARG A 91 22.61 -17.65 18.41
CA ARG A 91 23.21 -18.54 17.41
C ARG A 91 24.72 -18.35 17.27
N ASN A 92 25.20 -17.11 17.32
CA ASN A 92 26.64 -16.83 17.25
C ASN A 92 27.42 -17.32 18.49
N LYS A 93 26.79 -17.37 19.67
CA LYS A 93 27.41 -17.95 20.88
C LYS A 93 27.44 -19.48 20.92
N ARG A 94 26.69 -20.15 20.03
CA ARG A 94 26.61 -21.61 19.95
C ARG A 94 27.52 -22.20 18.86
N LYS A 95 28.15 -21.36 18.05
CA LYS A 95 29.20 -21.70 17.10
C LYS A 95 30.54 -21.33 17.71
#